data_AF-A0A4Q3HQR1-F1
#
_entry.id   AF-A0A4Q3HQR1-F1
#
_cell.length_a   1.000
_cell.length_b   1.000
_cell.length_c   1.000
_cell.angle_alpha   90.00
_cell.angle_beta   90.00
_cell.angle_gamma   90.00
#
_symmetry.space_group_name_H-M   'P 1'
#
loop_
_entity.id
_entity.type
_entity.pdbx_description
1 polymer ?
#
loop_
_entity_poly.entity_id
_entity_poly.type
_entity_poly.pdbx_seq_one_letter_code
_entity_poly.pdbx_strand_id
1 'polypeptide(L)'
;MTKNVPEVHCLPATATAAEAGSGVEQRLPFIASGIPAAQGLYNPRNEHDACGVGFIAHMKGQKSHQIIKDGLFILENLTHRGAVGADPLMGDGAGILLQIPDKFFREEMAKQGITLPKS
;
A
#
# COMPACT_ATOMS: atom_id res chain seq x y z
N MET A 1 -14.42 6.60 -46.61
CA MET A 1 -13.17 6.95 -45.90
C MET A 1 -12.85 5.85 -44.89
N THR A 2 -12.46 4.69 -45.42
CA THR A 2 -12.04 3.51 -44.67
C THR A 2 -10.56 3.66 -44.35
N LYS A 3 -10.22 3.84 -43.07
CA LYS A 3 -8.82 3.89 -42.63
C LYS A 3 -8.28 2.47 -42.61
N ASN A 4 -7.48 2.17 -43.62
CA ASN A 4 -6.66 0.97 -43.74
C ASN A 4 -5.51 1.07 -42.72
N VAL A 5 -5.55 0.30 -41.63
CA VAL A 5 -4.45 0.18 -40.66
C VAL A 5 -3.90 -1.23 -40.84
N PRO A 6 -2.60 -1.41 -41.14
CA PRO A 6 -2.03 -2.75 -41.29
C PRO A 6 -1.88 -3.40 -39.92
N GLU A 7 -2.36 -4.64 -39.80
CA GLU A 7 -2.10 -5.52 -38.66
C GLU A 7 -0.59 -5.75 -38.53
N VAL A 8 -0.01 -5.25 -37.45
CA VAL A 8 1.35 -5.61 -37.03
C VAL A 8 1.29 -6.94 -36.28
N HIS A 9 1.48 -8.01 -37.03
CA HIS A 9 1.71 -9.35 -36.52
C HIS A 9 3.09 -9.39 -35.83
N CYS A 10 3.10 -9.47 -34.50
CA CYS A 10 4.32 -9.59 -33.71
C CYS A 10 4.84 -11.04 -33.83
N LEU A 11 5.82 -11.25 -34.70
CA LEU A 11 6.54 -12.52 -34.79
C LEU A 11 7.43 -12.70 -33.54
N PRO A 12 7.55 -13.93 -33.00
CA PRO A 12 8.39 -14.17 -31.84
C PRO A 12 9.87 -14.07 -32.25
N ALA A 13 10.62 -13.22 -31.55
CA ALA A 13 12.08 -13.20 -31.66
C ALA A 13 12.62 -14.49 -31.04
N THR A 14 13.17 -15.35 -31.90
CA THR A 14 13.87 -16.56 -31.52
C THR A 14 15.10 -16.20 -30.68
N ALA A 15 15.14 -16.69 -29.44
CA ALA A 15 16.31 -16.60 -28.59
C ALA A 15 17.43 -17.45 -29.19
N THR A 16 18.50 -16.81 -29.64
CA THR A 16 19.80 -17.46 -29.83
C THR A 16 20.72 -16.95 -28.74
N ALA A 17 21.13 -17.86 -27.86
CA ALA A 17 22.17 -17.62 -26.87
C ALA A 17 23.49 -17.34 -27.61
N ALA A 18 24.13 -16.22 -27.29
CA ALA A 18 25.49 -15.92 -27.73
C ALA A 18 26.29 -15.29 -26.59
N GLU A 19 27.58 -15.61 -26.61
CA GLU A 19 28.51 -15.71 -25.50
C GLU A 19 28.94 -14.38 -24.87
N ALA A 20 29.45 -14.51 -23.65
CA ALA A 20 30.05 -13.44 -22.86
C ALA A 20 31.27 -12.84 -23.57
N GLY A 21 31.23 -11.53 -23.79
CA GLY A 21 32.35 -10.73 -24.30
C GLY A 21 32.43 -9.39 -23.58
N SER A 22 33.61 -9.11 -23.03
CA SER A 22 33.98 -7.91 -22.29
C SER A 22 34.02 -6.65 -23.15
N GLY A 23 33.42 -5.55 -22.68
CA GLY A 23 33.86 -4.18 -23.01
C GLY A 23 32.80 -3.18 -23.50
N VAL A 24 32.56 -2.18 -22.64
CA VAL A 24 32.16 -0.78 -22.93
C VAL A 24 30.70 -0.46 -23.33
N GLU A 25 30.18 0.53 -22.59
CA GLU A 25 28.93 1.29 -22.76
C GLU A 25 27.62 0.55 -22.48
N GLN A 26 27.44 0.15 -21.21
CA GLN A 26 26.09 -0.07 -20.69
C GLN A 26 25.38 1.28 -20.66
N ARG A 27 24.62 1.55 -21.73
CA ARG A 27 23.53 2.52 -21.72
C ARG A 27 22.66 2.19 -20.51
N LEU A 28 22.87 2.89 -19.40
CA LEU A 28 22.11 2.69 -18.17
C LEU A 28 20.64 2.83 -18.56
N PRO A 29 19.84 1.75 -18.53
CA PRO A 29 18.42 1.91 -18.70
C PRO A 29 18.01 2.82 -17.54
N PHE A 30 17.32 3.90 -17.87
CA PHE A 30 16.74 4.80 -16.89
C PHE A 30 15.90 3.96 -15.90
N ILE A 31 16.49 3.59 -14.75
CA ILE A 31 15.81 2.81 -13.72
C ILE A 31 14.94 3.79 -12.94
N ALA A 32 13.76 4.03 -13.48
CA ALA A 32 12.78 4.96 -12.94
C ALA A 32 12.07 4.46 -11.66
N SER A 33 12.43 3.27 -11.13
CA SER A 33 11.61 2.58 -10.12
C SER A 33 12.28 2.34 -8.76
N GLY A 34 13.57 2.64 -8.59
CA GLY A 34 14.26 2.39 -7.29
C GLY A 34 14.36 0.90 -6.89
N ILE A 35 14.05 -0.02 -7.80
CA ILE A 35 14.10 -1.47 -7.56
C ILE A 35 15.53 -1.99 -7.87
N PRO A 36 16.20 -2.73 -6.96
CA PRO A 36 17.54 -3.29 -7.20
C PRO A 36 17.59 -4.24 -8.41
N ALA A 37 18.78 -4.44 -8.98
CA ALA A 37 18.99 -5.48 -10.00
C ALA A 37 18.88 -6.90 -9.40
N ALA A 38 18.55 -7.89 -10.23
CA ALA A 38 18.52 -9.29 -9.81
C ALA A 38 19.91 -9.73 -9.30
N GLN A 39 19.95 -10.34 -8.10
CA GLN A 39 21.19 -10.74 -7.44
C GLN A 39 20.94 -11.93 -6.51
N GLY A 40 21.72 -13.01 -6.64
CA GLY A 40 21.50 -14.22 -5.85
C GLY A 40 20.09 -14.82 -6.09
N LEU A 41 19.34 -15.06 -5.02
CA LEU A 41 17.93 -15.55 -5.09
C LEU A 41 16.90 -14.42 -5.31
N TYR A 42 17.32 -13.15 -5.25
CA TYR A 42 16.42 -12.02 -5.47
C TYR A 42 16.10 -11.85 -6.94
N ASN A 43 14.81 -11.88 -7.29
CA ASN A 43 14.30 -11.55 -8.62
C ASN A 43 13.34 -10.35 -8.50
N PRO A 44 13.67 -9.18 -9.08
CA PRO A 44 12.83 -7.98 -9.06
C PRO A 44 11.40 -8.19 -9.55
N ARG A 45 11.17 -9.22 -10.39
CA ARG A 45 9.84 -9.56 -10.91
C ARG A 45 8.89 -10.11 -9.84
N ASN A 46 9.42 -10.55 -8.70
CA ASN A 46 8.65 -11.09 -7.59
C ASN A 46 8.43 -10.04 -6.47
N GLU A 47 8.95 -8.83 -6.63
CA GLU A 47 8.81 -7.75 -5.65
C GLU A 47 7.40 -7.14 -5.74
N HIS A 48 6.68 -7.14 -4.62
CA HIS A 48 5.31 -6.62 -4.53
C HIS A 48 5.09 -5.92 -3.19
N ASP A 49 4.62 -4.69 -3.23
CA ASP A 49 4.26 -3.95 -2.02
C ASP A 49 2.95 -4.49 -1.43
N ALA A 50 2.98 -4.78 -0.13
CA ALA A 50 1.90 -5.37 0.64
C ALA A 50 1.46 -4.41 1.76
N CYS A 51 0.87 -3.27 1.39
CA CYS A 51 0.29 -2.30 2.33
C CYS A 51 -1.12 -1.85 1.92
N GLY A 52 -2.09 -1.95 2.82
CA GLY A 52 -3.48 -1.51 2.61
C GLY A 52 -3.81 -0.19 3.31
N VAL A 53 -4.57 0.69 2.64
CA VAL A 53 -5.14 1.90 3.24
C VAL A 53 -6.61 2.05 2.86
N GLY A 54 -7.40 2.66 3.74
CA GLY A 54 -8.80 2.96 3.50
C GLY A 54 -9.24 4.17 4.33
N PHE A 55 -10.36 4.78 3.95
CA PHE A 55 -10.93 5.89 4.70
C PHE A 55 -12.45 5.82 4.69
N ILE A 56 -13.06 6.41 5.71
CA ILE A 56 -14.50 6.55 5.84
C ILE A 56 -14.80 7.96 6.30
N ALA A 57 -15.79 8.58 5.68
CA ALA A 57 -16.25 9.91 6.04
C ALA A 57 -17.77 9.96 6.05
N HIS A 58 -18.33 10.63 7.05
CA HIS A 58 -19.73 10.97 7.03
C HIS A 58 -19.96 12.20 6.13
N MET A 59 -20.72 12.06 5.05
CA MET A 59 -20.90 13.12 4.04
C MET A 59 -21.42 14.45 4.61
N LYS A 60 -22.25 14.39 5.65
CA LYS A 60 -22.79 15.58 6.36
C LYS A 60 -21.96 16.02 7.57
N GLY A 61 -20.79 15.41 7.81
CA GLY A 61 -19.93 15.73 8.96
C GLY A 61 -20.50 15.36 10.34
N GLN A 62 -21.52 14.50 10.41
CA GLN A 62 -22.08 14.06 11.69
C GLN A 62 -21.13 13.07 12.36
N LYS A 63 -20.78 13.35 13.62
CA LYS A 63 -19.92 12.48 14.43
C LYS A 63 -20.71 11.24 14.82
N SER A 64 -20.18 10.05 14.53
CA SER A 64 -20.80 8.78 14.91
C SER A 64 -19.73 7.74 15.23
N HIS A 65 -19.97 6.95 16.27
CA HIS A 65 -19.13 5.80 16.61
C HIS A 65 -19.20 4.71 15.53
N GLN A 66 -20.20 4.74 14.64
CA GLN A 66 -20.28 3.84 13.50
C GLN A 66 -19.07 3.98 12.56
N ILE A 67 -18.55 5.20 12.37
CA ILE A 67 -17.37 5.46 11.53
C ILE A 67 -16.14 4.70 12.05
N ILE A 68 -16.02 4.57 13.38
CA ILE A 68 -14.93 3.81 14.00
C ILE A 68 -15.10 2.32 13.74
N LYS A 69 -16.31 1.78 13.93
CA LYS A 69 -16.63 0.37 13.65
C LYS A 69 -16.35 0.01 12.21
N ASP A 70 -16.80 0.85 11.28
CA ASP A 70 -16.58 0.61 9.85
C ASP A 70 -15.08 0.70 9.50
N GLY A 71 -14.33 1.61 10.15
CA GLY A 71 -12.89 1.72 9.98
C GLY A 71 -12.13 0.48 10.47
N LEU A 72 -12.54 -0.10 11.61
CA LEU A 72 -12.00 -1.37 12.09
C LEU A 72 -12.34 -2.52 11.13
N PHE A 73 -13.56 -2.54 10.60
CA PHE A 73 -13.96 -3.53 9.60
C PHE A 73 -13.14 -3.43 8.31
N ILE A 74 -12.73 -2.23 7.89
CA ILE A 74 -11.76 -2.08 6.79
C ILE A 74 -10.45 -2.78 7.14
N LEU A 75 -9.89 -2.57 8.34
CA LEU A 75 -8.61 -3.19 8.74
C LEU A 75 -8.70 -4.71 8.76
N GLU A 76 -9.80 -5.29 9.26
CA GLU A 76 -10.05 -6.73 9.22
C GLU A 76 -9.99 -7.28 7.79
N ASN A 77 -10.57 -6.54 6.84
CA ASN A 77 -10.56 -6.90 5.42
C ASN A 77 -9.21 -6.68 4.72
N LEU A 78 -8.29 -5.91 5.31
CA LEU A 78 -6.93 -5.68 4.78
C LEU A 78 -5.89 -6.69 5.28
N THR A 79 -6.27 -7.63 6.15
CA THR A 79 -5.38 -8.64 6.72
C THR A 79 -4.63 -9.47 5.68
N HIS A 80 -5.25 -9.77 4.54
CA HIS A 80 -4.63 -10.47 3.41
C HIS A 80 -3.49 -9.71 2.73
N ARG A 81 -3.32 -8.41 3.04
CA ARG A 81 -2.22 -7.57 2.59
C ARG A 81 -1.16 -7.34 3.67
N GLY A 82 -1.34 -7.87 4.88
CA GLY A 82 -0.31 -7.77 5.93
C GLY A 82 0.80 -8.80 5.72
N ALA A 83 1.98 -8.52 6.27
CA ALA A 83 3.02 -9.53 6.38
C ALA A 83 2.52 -10.69 7.24
N VAL A 84 2.76 -11.92 6.78
CA VAL A 84 2.40 -13.14 7.50
C VAL A 84 3.69 -13.77 8.02
N GLY A 85 3.85 -13.83 9.34
CA GLY A 85 5.01 -14.42 10.00
C GLY A 85 4.80 -15.88 10.38
N ALA A 86 5.81 -16.47 11.04
CA ALA A 86 5.71 -17.82 11.62
C ALA A 86 4.81 -17.87 12.87
N ASP A 87 4.67 -16.74 13.58
CA ASP A 87 3.76 -16.59 14.72
C ASP A 87 2.45 -15.95 14.25
N PRO A 88 1.29 -16.63 14.38
CA PRO A 88 0.00 -16.10 13.97
C PRO A 88 -0.47 -14.88 14.79
N LEU A 89 0.17 -14.57 15.92
CA LEU A 89 -0.15 -13.40 16.76
C LEU A 89 0.71 -12.18 16.44
N MET A 90 1.73 -12.34 15.60
CA MET A 90 2.65 -11.27 15.23
C MET A 90 2.18 -10.55 13.96
N GLY A 91 2.27 -9.23 13.95
CA GLY A 91 2.06 -8.42 12.75
C GLY A 91 2.90 -7.14 12.78
N ASP A 92 3.22 -6.61 11.60
CA ASP A 92 4.09 -5.43 11.45
C ASP A 92 3.44 -4.13 11.96
N GLY A 93 2.10 -4.08 11.96
CA GLY A 93 1.32 -2.98 12.55
C GLY A 93 0.03 -2.66 11.78
N ALA A 94 -0.96 -2.17 12.51
CA ALA A 94 -2.20 -1.61 11.96
C ALA A 94 -2.65 -0.43 12.82
N GLY A 95 -3.35 0.54 12.22
CA GLY A 95 -3.79 1.73 12.95
C GLY A 95 -4.92 2.47 12.25
N ILE A 96 -5.62 3.31 13.00
CA ILE A 96 -6.67 4.20 12.52
C ILE A 96 -6.39 5.63 12.99
N LEU A 97 -6.53 6.59 12.08
CA LEU A 97 -6.50 8.01 12.41
C LEU A 97 -7.93 8.52 12.55
N LEU A 98 -8.22 9.22 13.65
CA LEU A 98 -9.56 9.74 13.98
C LEU A 98 -9.46 11.20 14.43
N GLN A 99 -10.61 11.89 14.42
CA GLN A 99 -10.75 13.16 15.12
C GLN A 99 -10.62 12.96 16.64
N ILE A 100 -10.19 14.00 17.36
CA ILE A 100 -10.11 13.96 18.83
C ILE A 100 -11.50 13.62 19.41
N PRO A 101 -11.63 12.53 20.19
CA PRO A 101 -12.89 12.14 20.83
C PRO A 101 -13.20 13.03 22.03
N ASP A 102 -13.61 14.28 21.76
CA ASP A 102 -13.86 15.33 22.78
C ASP A 102 -14.75 14.86 23.93
N LYS A 103 -15.82 14.10 23.64
CA LYS A 103 -16.71 13.54 24.67
C LYS A 103 -15.97 12.64 25.68
N PHE A 104 -15.14 11.73 25.17
CA PHE A 104 -14.35 10.82 26.01
C PHE A 104 -13.38 11.60 26.91
N PHE A 105 -12.63 12.53 26.33
CA PHE A 105 -11.67 13.34 27.10
C PHE A 105 -12.37 14.19 28.17
N ARG A 106 -13.52 14.79 27.87
CA ARG A 106 -14.29 15.55 28.87
C ARG A 106 -14.75 14.67 30.02
N GLU A 107 -15.25 13.46 29.75
CA GLU A 107 -15.67 12.51 30.76
C GLU A 107 -14.50 12.06 31.66
N GLU A 108 -13.34 11.73 31.08
CA GLU A 108 -12.16 11.30 31.85
C GLU A 108 -11.53 12.44 32.66
N MET A 109 -11.49 13.66 32.13
CA MET A 109 -10.96 14.82 32.85
C MET A 109 -11.88 15.28 33.98
N ALA A 110 -13.20 15.20 33.78
CA ALA A 110 -14.16 15.52 34.83
C ALA A 110 -14.02 14.61 36.05
N LYS A 111 -13.72 13.31 35.86
CA LYS A 111 -13.41 12.38 36.96
C LYS A 111 -12.20 12.80 37.80
N GLN A 112 -11.29 13.57 37.20
CA GLN A 112 -10.09 14.10 37.86
C GLN A 112 -10.31 15.53 38.40
N GLY A 113 -11.53 16.06 38.32
CA GLY A 113 -11.84 17.44 38.73
C GLY A 113 -11.31 18.50 37.75
N ILE A 114 -10.89 18.11 36.55
CA ILE A 114 -10.34 19.01 35.53
C ILE A 114 -11.43 19.36 34.52
N THR A 115 -11.69 20.66 34.35
CA THR A 115 -12.62 21.17 33.34
C THR A 115 -11.87 21.56 32.07
N LEU A 116 -12.19 20.92 30.95
CA LEU A 116 -11.59 21.23 29.66
C LEU A 116 -12.18 22.50 29.02
N PRO A 117 -11.37 23.31 28.30
CA PRO A 117 -11.86 24.49 27.57
C PRO A 117 -12.89 24.10 26.51
N LYS A 118 -13.64 25.09 26.00
CA LYS A 118 -14.63 24.87 24.95
C LYS A 118 -13.94 24.40 23.65
N SER A 119 -14.49 23.35 23.05
CA SER A 119 -14.05 22.76 21.77
C SER A 119 -14.51 23.55 20.55
#